data_AF-A0A227IAE7-F1
#
_entry.id   AF-A0A227IAE7-F1
#
_cell.length_a   1.000
_cell.length_b   1.000
_cell.length_c   1.000
_cell.angle_alpha   90.00
_cell.angle_beta   90.00
_cell.angle_gamma   90.00
#
_symmetry.space_group_name_H-M   'P 1'
#
loop_
_entity.id
_entity.type
_entity.pdbx_description
1 polymer ?
#
loop_
_entity_poly.entity_id
_entity_poly.type
_entity_poly.pdbx_seq_one_letter_code
_entity_poly.pdbx_strand_id
1 'polypeptide(L)' 'HWQSFGQGPDLVLLHGWGMNGAVWQQTVESLQADFCVHVVDLPGYGFSAEHHGEDLAQIAAMVLKDAPEKAVWLGWSLG' A
#
# COMPACT_ATOMS: atom_id res chain seq x y z
N HIS A 1 -6.06 1.71 5.13
CA HIS A 1 -5.96 3.14 4.80
C HIS A 1 -5.14 3.27 3.54
N TRP A 2 -5.66 3.99 2.55
CA TRP A 2 -5.05 4.16 1.24
C TRP A 2 -4.86 5.64 0.95
N GLN A 3 -3.72 6.00 0.39
CA GLN A 3 -3.45 7.33 -0.15
C GLN A 3 -2.95 7.19 -1.58
N SER A 4 -3.41 8.05 -2.48
CA SER A 4 -3.05 8.00 -3.89
C SER A 4 -2.46 9.34 -4.31
N PHE A 5 -1.38 9.30 -5.09
CA PHE A 5 -0.64 10.47 -5.54
C PHE A 5 -0.33 10.36 -7.03
N GLY A 6 -0.37 11.49 -7.74
CA GLY A 6 -0.08 11.50 -9.17
C GLY A 6 -1.24 10.99 -10.04
N GLN A 7 -0.89 10.70 -11.30
CA GLN A 7 -1.80 10.17 -12.32
C GLN A 7 -0.98 9.26 -13.26
N GLY A 8 -1.62 8.30 -13.91
CA GLY A 8 -0.95 7.34 -14.79
C GLY A 8 -1.33 5.90 -14.46
N PRO A 9 -0.54 4.91 -14.88
CA PRO A 9 -0.73 3.51 -14.47
C PRO A 9 -0.64 3.36 -12.95
N ASP A 10 -1.45 2.47 -12.39
CA ASP A 10 -1.49 2.25 -10.94
C ASP A 10 -0.26 1.48 -10.45
N LEU A 11 0.36 1.99 -9.38
CA LEU A 11 1.47 1.37 -8.66
C LEU A 11 1.12 1.30 -7.18
N VAL A 12 0.99 0.11 -6.61
CA VAL A 12 0.70 -0.10 -5.19
C VAL A 12 1.96 -0.41 -4.41
N LEU A 13 2.18 0.31 -3.31
CA LEU A 13 3.33 0.18 -2.41
C LEU A 13 2.89 -0.41 -1.07
N LEU A 14 3.44 -1.59 -0.72
CA LEU A 14 3.17 -2.28 0.55
C LEU A 14 4.40 -2.21 1.46
N HIS A 15 4.24 -1.68 2.67
CA HIS A 15 5.34 -1.52 3.64
C HIS A 15 5.67 -2.83 4.38
N GLY A 16 6.87 -2.87 4.98
CA GLY A 16 7.31 -3.99 5.81
C GLY A 16 6.73 -3.98 7.24
N TRP A 17 6.96 -5.07 7.97
CA TRP A 17 6.51 -5.24 9.35
C TRP A 17 6.98 -4.10 10.28
N GLY A 18 6.09 -3.66 11.18
CA GLY A 18 6.36 -2.63 12.19
C GLY A 18 6.41 -1.20 11.66
N MET A 19 6.18 -1.00 10.36
CA MET A 19 6.18 0.30 9.69
C MET A 19 4.75 0.71 9.26
N ASN A 20 4.64 1.79 8.50
CA ASN A 20 3.42 2.26 7.83
C ASN A 20 3.79 2.95 6.50
N GLY A 21 2.81 3.44 5.77
CA GLY A 21 2.95 4.08 4.47
C GLY A 21 3.89 5.28 4.41
N ALA A 22 4.17 5.94 5.53
CA ALA A 22 5.09 7.09 5.56
C ALA A 22 6.52 6.74 5.10
N VAL A 23 6.93 5.47 5.17
CA VAL A 23 8.24 5.02 4.66
C VAL A 23 8.42 5.27 3.17
N TRP A 24 7.32 5.38 2.43
CA TRP A 24 7.33 5.54 0.97
C TRP A 24 7.39 6.99 0.50
N GLN A 25 7.46 7.98 1.40
CA GLN A 25 7.37 9.41 1.01
C GLN A 25 8.32 9.79 -0.13
N GLN A 26 9.62 9.46 -0.03
CA GLN A 26 10.60 9.77 -1.07
C GLN A 26 10.36 9.01 -2.38
N THR A 27 9.80 7.79 -2.27
CA THR A 27 9.46 6.97 -3.44
C THR A 27 8.25 7.54 -4.18
N VAL A 28 7.23 8.00 -3.44
CA VAL A 28 6.08 8.71 -4.00
C VAL A 28 6.54 9.98 -4.72
N GLU A 29 7.39 10.80 -4.08
CA GLU A 29 7.90 12.03 -4.69
C GLU A 29 8.60 11.78 -6.04
N SER A 30 9.30 10.65 -6.16
CA SER A 30 10.04 10.29 -7.36
C SER A 30 9.18 9.68 -8.48
N LEU A 31 8.06 9.03 -8.14
CA LEU A 31 7.27 8.22 -9.08
C LEU A 31 5.91 8.82 -9.45
N GLN A 32 5.36 9.76 -8.65
CA GLN A 32 4.03 10.33 -8.88
C GLN A 32 3.89 11.13 -10.18
N ALA A 33 5.01 11.44 -10.86
CA ALA A 33 4.98 12.10 -12.17
C ALA A 33 4.59 11.14 -13.31
N ASP A 34 4.85 9.83 -13.13
CA ASP A 34 4.65 8.81 -14.16
C ASP A 34 3.56 7.78 -13.79
N PHE A 35 3.25 7.65 -12.50
CA PHE A 35 2.31 6.66 -11.95
C PHE A 35 1.24 7.31 -11.07
N CYS A 36 0.08 6.65 -10.99
CA CYS A 36 -0.83 6.80 -9.86
C CYS A 36 -0.29 5.91 -8.71
N VAL A 37 0.44 6.52 -7.79
CA VAL A 37 1.11 5.80 -6.70
C VAL A 37 0.18 5.66 -5.51
N HIS A 38 -0.18 4.43 -5.18
CA HIS A 38 -0.99 4.08 -4.02
C HIS A 38 -0.12 3.60 -2.87
N VAL A 39 -0.23 4.28 -1.73
CA VAL A 39 0.43 3.91 -0.48
C VAL A 39 -0.60 3.31 0.46
N VAL A 40 -0.31 2.10 0.94
CA VAL A 40 -1.23 1.33 1.79
C VAL A 40 -0.63 1.14 3.17
N ASP A 41 -1.39 1.49 4.20
CA ASP A 41 -1.14 0.98 5.55
C ASP A 41 -1.80 -0.40 5.66
N LEU A 42 -0.99 -1.44 5.82
CA LEU A 42 -1.46 -2.81 5.98
C LEU A 42 -2.41 -2.92 7.20
N PRO A 43 -3.45 -3.77 7.14
CA PRO A 43 -4.28 -4.09 8.31
C PRO A 43 -3.43 -4.39 9.55
N GLY A 44 -3.66 -3.62 10.62
CA GLY A 44 -2.99 -3.76 11.92
C GLY A 44 -1.85 -2.76 12.13
N TYR A 45 -1.61 -1.89 11.14
CA TYR A 45 -0.52 -0.92 11.15
C TYR A 45 -1.02 0.49 10.84
N GLY A 46 -0.29 1.50 11.32
CA GLY A 46 -0.54 2.91 11.00
C GLY A 46 -1.99 3.33 11.23
N PHE A 47 -2.60 3.93 10.21
CA PHE A 47 -4.01 4.34 10.22
C PHE A 47 -4.99 3.17 10.01
N SER A 48 -4.51 1.96 9.74
CA SER A 48 -5.30 0.73 9.68
C SER A 48 -5.20 -0.12 10.96
N ALA A 49 -4.72 0.45 12.08
CA ALA A 49 -4.44 -0.30 13.30
C ALA A 49 -5.64 -1.07 13.86
N GLU A 50 -6.87 -0.57 13.68
CA GLU A 50 -8.11 -1.19 14.17
C GLU A 50 -8.57 -2.41 13.34
N HIS A 51 -7.91 -2.69 12.21
CA HIS A 51 -8.27 -3.78 11.31
C HIS A 51 -7.23 -4.89 11.37
N HIS A 52 -7.58 -6.10 11.73
CA HIS A 52 -6.63 -7.22 11.80
C HIS A 52 -7.07 -8.38 10.90
N GLY A 53 -6.10 -8.99 10.23
CA GLY A 53 -6.27 -10.31 9.60
C GLY A 53 -5.63 -11.38 10.48
N GLU A 54 -6.24 -12.57 10.53
CA GLU A 54 -5.73 -13.71 11.30
C GLU A 54 -4.44 -14.29 10.69
N ASP A 55 -4.31 -14.17 9.37
CA ASP A 55 -3.15 -14.64 8.60
C ASP A 55 -2.85 -13.71 7.40
N LEU A 56 -1.78 -14.02 6.67
CA LEU A 56 -1.35 -13.24 5.51
C LEU A 56 -2.37 -13.26 4.37
N ALA A 57 -3.12 -14.35 4.20
CA ALA A 57 -4.11 -14.47 3.13
C ALA A 57 -5.31 -13.54 3.41
N GLN A 58 -5.75 -13.45 4.66
CA GLN A 58 -6.78 -12.50 5.07
C GLN A 58 -6.30 -11.05 4.94
N ILE A 59 -5.06 -10.75 5.34
CA ILE A 59 -4.46 -9.43 5.14
C ILE A 59 -4.49 -9.05 3.66
N ALA A 60 -4.04 -9.95 2.77
CA ALA A 60 -4.05 -9.71 1.34
C ALA A 60 -5.46 -9.52 0.78
N ALA A 61 -6.43 -10.34 1.22
CA ALA A 61 -7.84 -10.19 0.81
C ALA A 61 -8.44 -8.85 1.25
N MET A 62 -8.09 -8.37 2.45
CA MET A 62 -8.52 -7.06 2.94
C MET A 62 -7.91 -5.93 2.11
N VAL A 63 -6.63 -6.02 1.74
CA VAL A 63 -5.96 -5.04 0.88
C VAL A 63 -6.59 -5.02 -0.52
N LEU A 64 -6.87 -6.20 -1.11
CA LEU A 64 -7.45 -6.32 -2.44
C LEU A 64 -8.86 -5.71 -2.56
N LYS A 65 -9.60 -5.55 -1.46
CA LYS A 65 -10.97 -5.00 -1.48
C LYS A 65 -11.02 -3.58 -2.02
N ASP A 66 -10.01 -2.77 -1.72
CA ASP A 66 -9.94 -1.36 -2.10
C ASP A 66 -8.88 -1.10 -3.18
N ALA A 67 -8.27 -2.17 -3.71
CA ALA A 67 -7.21 -2.08 -4.70
C ALA A 67 -7.77 -1.75 -6.09
N PRO A 68 -6.98 -1.07 -6.95
CA PRO A 68 -7.33 -0.90 -8.36
C PRO A 68 -7.44 -2.25 -9.09
N GLU A 69 -8.23 -2.29 -10.17
CA GLU A 69 -8.46 -3.53 -10.95
C GLU A 69 -7.15 -4.13 -11.50
N LYS A 70 -6.21 -3.26 -11.88
CA LYS A 70 -4.88 -3.63 -12.38
C LYS A 70 -3.85 -2.65 -11.87
N ALA A 71 -2.78 -3.17 -11.27
CA ALA A 71 -1.64 -2.37 -10.84
C ALA A 71 -0.35 -3.17 -10.89
N VAL A 72 0.76 -2.45 -10.94
CA VAL A 72 2.06 -2.99 -10.51
C VAL A 72 2.07 -3.00 -8.99
N TRP A 73 2.52 -4.10 -8.39
CA TRP A 73 2.63 -4.25 -6.94
C TRP A 73 4.09 -4.28 -6.52
N LEU A 74 4.47 -3.39 -5.62
CA LEU A 74 5.80 -3.34 -5.01
C LEU A 74 5.66 -3.60 -3.51
N GLY A 75 6.13 -4.77 -3.10
CA GLY A 75 6.17 -5.19 -1.71
C GLY A 75 7.58 -5.08 -1.14
N TRP A 76 7.70 -4.53 0.07
CA TRP A 76 8.95 -4.54 0.82
C TRP A 76 8.85 -5.45 2.06
N SER A 77 9.69 -6.48 2.09
CA SER A 77 9.83 -7.43 3.20
C SER A 77 8.54 -8.23 3.46
N LEU A 78 7.69 -7.81 4.40
CA LEU A 78 6.38 -8.43 4.63
C LEU A 78 5.38 -8.10 3.52
N GLY A 79 5.51 -6.89 2.96
CA GLY A 79 4.63 -6.38 1.91
C GLY A 79 4.85 -7.09 0.58
#